data_AF-A0A0R1PAV9-F1
#
_entry.id   AF-A0A0R1PAV9-F1
#
_cell.length_a   1.000
_cell.length_b   1.000
_cell.length_c   1.000
_cell.angle_alpha   90.00
_cell.angle_beta   90.00
_cell.angle_gamma   90.00
#
_symmetry.space_group_name_H-M   'P 1'
#
loop_
_entity.id
_entity.type
_entity.pdbx_description
1 polymer ?
#
loop_
_entity_poly.entity_id
_entity_poly.type
_entity_poly.pdbx_seq_one_letter_code
_entity_poly.pdbx_strand_id
1 'polypeptide(L)'
;MLIIETIDLRKLTTLPIKEFTNGFEVRWDNTLLVTRYQQKQTLVLTRYGQLIVLNQSLKKVLDRFSEVAGIHYYEMRCLYQMITERTLGYVAGNYALVPTCGRTNPAVVYFMNHYLDNYCFDEEADAVLATFKGKKREMIRVIIDTNMKTFRRMRRAAHDVGTIHLSSLENLCRHYGARKGDVTGMVRKSAGYNWRQHRQHHESMIFQIMAQTVAAAAMQAYGENFNANFYHVLFDRYHQSNCRNS
;
A
#
# COMPACT_ATOMS: atom_id res chain seq x y z
N MET A 1 -10.87 30.11 14.38
CA MET A 1 -9.46 30.01 13.98
C MET A 1 -9.10 28.53 13.94
N LEU A 2 -8.85 27.94 12.75
CA LEU A 2 -8.37 26.56 12.66
C LEU A 2 -6.90 26.56 13.08
N ILE A 3 -6.60 26.03 14.26
CA ILE A 3 -5.21 25.82 14.67
C ILE A 3 -4.64 24.74 13.77
N ILE A 4 -3.62 25.10 12.97
CA ILE A 4 -2.88 24.17 12.12
C ILE A 4 -1.57 23.85 12.83
N GLU A 5 -1.50 22.68 13.46
CA GLU A 5 -0.22 22.16 13.94
C GLU A 5 0.63 21.77 12.72
N THR A 6 1.87 22.28 12.68
CA THR A 6 2.81 22.01 11.59
C THR A 6 3.93 21.12 12.10
N ILE A 7 4.10 19.97 11.46
CA ILE A 7 5.10 18.95 11.81
C ILE A 7 6.12 18.86 10.67
N ASP A 8 7.38 19.19 10.94
CA ASP A 8 8.45 19.15 9.94
C ASP A 8 9.26 17.86 10.05
N LEU A 9 9.07 16.94 9.10
CA LEU A 9 9.77 15.65 9.07
C LEU A 9 11.22 15.77 8.59
N ARG A 10 11.71 16.95 8.16
CA ARG A 10 13.14 17.16 7.97
C ARG A 10 13.88 17.24 9.31
N LYS A 11 13.15 17.57 10.38
CA LYS A 11 13.68 17.82 11.71
C LYS A 11 13.29 16.74 12.71
N LEU A 12 13.20 15.48 12.25
CA LEU A 12 12.73 14.32 13.03
C LEU A 12 13.34 14.26 14.44
N THR A 13 14.64 14.48 14.57
CA THR A 13 15.38 14.39 15.84
C THR A 13 15.03 15.48 16.86
N THR A 14 14.38 16.56 16.43
CA THR A 14 14.02 17.71 17.28
C THR A 14 12.51 17.80 17.52
N LEU A 15 11.73 16.87 16.98
CA LEU A 15 10.29 16.84 17.20
C LEU A 15 9.98 16.60 18.69
N PRO A 16 8.95 17.25 19.25
CA PRO A 16 8.57 17.09 20.65
C PRO A 16 7.86 15.76 20.90
N ILE A 17 8.64 14.67 20.88
CA ILE A 17 8.14 13.31 21.06
C ILE A 17 7.85 13.09 22.54
N LYS A 18 6.58 12.83 22.86
CA LYS A 18 6.10 12.65 24.24
C LYS A 18 5.95 11.19 24.64
N GLU A 19 5.92 10.27 23.68
CA GLU A 19 5.57 8.88 23.92
C GLU A 19 6.51 7.91 23.19
N PHE A 20 7.10 7.00 23.97
CA PHE A 20 7.86 5.83 23.49
C PHE A 20 7.13 4.58 23.98
N THR A 21 6.72 3.71 23.06
CA THR A 21 5.89 2.55 23.42
C THR A 21 6.12 1.37 22.49
N ASN A 22 5.70 0.18 22.91
CA ASN A 22 5.56 -1.00 22.05
C ASN A 22 4.10 -1.40 21.83
N GLY A 23 3.17 -0.76 22.55
CA GLY A 23 1.76 -1.14 22.58
C GLY A 23 0.90 -0.50 21.49
N PHE A 24 1.43 0.46 20.74
CA PHE A 24 0.68 1.10 19.67
C PHE A 24 0.71 0.23 18.40
N GLU A 25 -0.46 0.03 17.81
CA GLU A 25 -0.63 -0.71 16.56
C GLU A 25 -0.99 0.24 15.42
N VAL A 26 -0.22 0.19 14.33
CA VAL A 26 -0.49 0.94 13.11
C VAL A 26 -1.69 0.34 12.40
N ARG A 27 -2.73 1.14 12.13
CA ARG A 27 -3.94 0.71 11.45
C ARG A 27 -4.46 1.79 10.51
N TRP A 28 -5.34 1.38 9.61
CA TRP A 28 -6.00 2.30 8.67
C TRP A 28 -6.74 3.45 9.33
N ASP A 29 -7.21 3.26 10.58
CA ASP A 29 -8.11 4.13 11.31
C ASP A 29 -7.43 4.87 12.47
N ASN A 30 -6.11 4.88 12.59
CA ASN A 30 -5.48 5.60 13.71
C ASN A 30 -4.15 6.25 13.34
N THR A 31 -3.63 5.97 12.15
CA THR A 31 -2.38 6.50 11.64
C THR A 31 -2.62 7.51 10.52
N LEU A 32 -1.79 8.56 10.46
CA LEU A 32 -1.66 9.44 9.30
C LEU A 32 -0.40 9.13 8.51
N LEU A 33 0.72 8.92 9.20
CA LEU A 33 1.97 8.53 8.56
C LEU A 33 2.85 7.70 9.50
N VAL A 34 3.78 6.96 8.88
CA VAL A 34 4.85 6.23 9.57
C VAL A 34 6.17 6.47 8.84
N THR A 35 7.25 6.61 9.59
CA THR A 35 8.59 6.78 9.04
C THR A 35 9.63 6.22 9.99
N ARG A 36 10.84 5.97 9.49
CA ARG A 36 11.95 5.55 10.33
C ARG A 36 12.38 6.72 11.21
N TYR A 37 12.49 6.48 12.52
CA TYR A 37 13.01 7.46 13.48
C TYR A 37 14.49 7.23 13.75
N GLN A 38 14.85 6.01 14.12
CA GLN A 38 16.22 5.53 14.29
C GLN A 38 16.33 4.11 13.71
N GLN A 39 17.52 3.48 13.73
CA GLN A 39 17.73 2.17 13.09
C GLN A 39 16.74 1.09 13.53
N LYS A 40 16.33 1.11 14.81
CA LYS A 40 15.37 0.15 15.40
C LYS A 40 14.10 0.82 15.93
N GLN A 41 13.82 2.05 15.50
CA GLN A 41 12.68 2.81 15.97
C GLN A 41 11.89 3.41 14.81
N THR A 42 10.57 3.45 14.97
CA THR A 42 9.63 3.97 13.98
C THR A 42 8.82 5.09 14.59
N LEU A 43 8.77 6.24 13.92
CA LEU A 43 7.88 7.32 14.26
C LEU A 43 6.53 7.08 13.61
N VAL A 44 5.47 7.26 14.37
CA VAL A 44 4.08 7.25 13.93
C VAL A 44 3.46 8.59 14.27
N LEU A 45 2.80 9.20 13.30
CA LEU A 45 1.89 10.32 13.54
C LEU A 45 0.46 9.79 13.49
N THR A 46 -0.29 9.94 14.58
CA THR A 46 -1.67 9.46 14.66
C THR A 46 -2.67 10.43 14.02
N ARG A 47 -3.91 9.97 13.81
CA ARG A 47 -5.04 10.83 13.36
C ARG A 47 -5.44 11.93 14.34
N TYR A 48 -4.83 11.96 15.51
CA TYR A 48 -5.06 12.95 16.56
C TYR A 48 -3.89 13.94 16.69
N GLY A 49 -2.93 13.92 15.75
CA GLY A 49 -1.74 14.78 15.80
C GLY A 49 -0.65 14.29 16.75
N GLN A 50 -0.83 13.13 17.41
CA GLN A 50 0.14 12.64 18.38
C GLN A 50 1.34 11.99 17.66
N LEU A 51 2.55 12.35 18.10
CA LEU A 51 3.80 11.73 17.69
C LEU A 51 4.18 10.63 18.68
N ILE A 52 4.24 9.40 18.19
CA ILE A 52 4.55 8.19 18.98
C ILE A 52 5.76 7.52 18.36
N VAL A 53 6.74 7.14 19.19
CA VAL A 53 7.87 6.31 18.75
C VAL A 53 7.67 4.87 19.20
N LEU A 54 7.69 3.96 18.23
CA LEU A 54 7.70 2.52 18.44
C LEU A 54 9.15 2.02 18.57
N ASN A 55 9.44 1.18 19.57
CA ASN A 55 10.74 0.50 19.69
C ASN A 55 10.84 -0.72 18.75
N GLN A 56 10.46 -0.53 17.48
CA GLN A 56 10.50 -1.51 16.42
C GLN A 56 11.00 -0.85 15.13
N SER A 57 11.72 -1.62 14.31
CA SER A 57 12.16 -1.16 13.00
C SER A 57 10.97 -0.93 12.07
N LEU A 58 11.11 0.03 11.16
CA LEU A 58 10.06 0.36 10.19
C LEU A 58 9.61 -0.88 9.40
N LYS A 59 10.56 -1.75 9.03
CA LYS A 59 10.26 -3.02 8.37
C LYS A 59 9.29 -3.88 9.20
N LYS A 60 9.61 -4.13 10.48
CA LYS A 60 8.76 -4.97 11.36
C LYS A 60 7.36 -4.37 11.57
N VAL A 61 7.28 -3.04 11.69
CA VAL A 61 6.00 -2.33 11.81
C VAL A 61 5.16 -2.50 10.54
N LEU A 62 5.76 -2.34 9.35
CA LEU A 62 5.07 -2.49 8.08
C LEU A 62 4.69 -3.94 7.76
N ASP A 63 5.54 -4.90 8.11
CA ASP A 63 5.26 -6.33 7.95
C ASP A 63 4.01 -6.71 8.77
N ARG A 64 3.99 -6.36 10.07
CA ARG A 64 2.81 -6.56 10.94
C ARG A 64 1.57 -5.83 10.43
N PHE A 65 1.72 -4.59 9.98
CA PHE A 65 0.62 -3.83 9.39
C PHE A 65 0.02 -4.56 8.18
N SER A 66 0.87 -5.10 7.30
CA SER A 66 0.41 -5.83 6.11
C SER A 66 -0.33 -7.12 6.47
N GLU A 67 0.12 -7.85 7.49
CA GLU A 67 -0.55 -9.05 8.00
C GLU A 67 -1.95 -8.72 8.54
N VAL A 68 -2.05 -7.73 9.43
CA VAL A 68 -3.32 -7.33 10.05
C VAL A 68 -4.29 -6.74 9.03
N ALA A 69 -3.78 -6.00 8.05
CA ALA A 69 -4.58 -5.39 6.99
C ALA A 69 -4.95 -6.37 5.85
N GLY A 70 -4.46 -7.62 5.89
CA GLY A 70 -4.70 -8.61 4.84
C GLY A 70 -4.08 -8.24 3.48
N ILE A 71 -2.94 -7.55 3.49
CA ILE A 71 -2.26 -7.07 2.28
C ILE A 71 -1.15 -8.03 1.91
N HIS A 72 -1.35 -8.78 0.83
CA HIS A 72 -0.37 -9.75 0.37
C HIS A 72 0.68 -9.10 -0.54
N TYR A 73 1.96 -9.28 -0.21
CA TYR A 73 3.08 -8.71 -0.97
C TYR A 73 3.02 -9.05 -2.47
N TYR A 74 2.70 -10.30 -2.80
CA TYR A 74 2.68 -10.76 -4.18
C TYR A 74 1.54 -10.16 -5.00
N GLU A 75 0.35 -10.05 -4.40
CA GLU A 75 -0.78 -9.37 -5.02
C GLU A 75 -0.41 -7.92 -5.35
N MET A 76 0.14 -7.18 -4.36
CA MET A 76 0.58 -5.81 -4.58
C MET A 76 1.64 -5.72 -5.67
N ARG A 77 2.63 -6.62 -5.67
CA ARG A 77 3.66 -6.65 -6.71
C ARG A 77 3.05 -6.78 -8.10
N CYS A 78 2.08 -7.68 -8.29
CA CYS A 78 1.42 -7.87 -9.59
C CYS A 78 0.58 -6.66 -10.00
N LEU A 79 -0.23 -6.10 -9.08
CA LEU A 79 -1.06 -4.93 -9.37
C LEU A 79 -0.21 -3.71 -9.76
N TYR A 80 0.92 -3.50 -9.07
CA TYR A 80 1.85 -2.43 -9.41
C TYR A 80 2.61 -2.69 -10.72
N GLN A 81 2.93 -3.95 -11.06
CA GLN A 81 3.49 -4.30 -12.36
C GLN A 81 2.52 -4.02 -13.52
N MET A 82 1.21 -4.23 -13.34
CA MET A 82 0.19 -3.92 -14.36
C MET A 82 0.17 -2.44 -14.75
N ILE A 83 0.47 -1.56 -13.80
CA ILE A 83 0.55 -0.10 -14.03
C ILE A 83 1.99 0.38 -14.25
N THR A 84 2.93 -0.54 -14.49
CA THR A 84 4.36 -0.27 -14.76
C THR A 84 5.11 0.45 -13.64
N GLU A 85 4.63 0.36 -12.40
CA GLU A 85 5.23 1.01 -11.23
C GLU A 85 6.04 0.04 -10.39
N ARG A 86 7.25 0.45 -9.99
CA ARG A 86 8.18 -0.41 -9.24
C ARG A 86 8.08 -0.26 -7.74
N THR A 87 7.63 0.91 -7.28
CA THR A 87 7.59 1.23 -5.85
C THR A 87 6.22 0.90 -5.30
N LEU A 88 6.18 -0.15 -4.49
CA LEU A 88 4.94 -0.68 -3.92
C LEU A 88 4.48 0.17 -2.73
N GLY A 89 3.22 0.58 -2.74
CA GLY A 89 2.47 0.95 -1.55
C GLY A 89 1.73 -0.26 -0.99
N TYR A 90 1.15 -0.09 0.19
CA TYR A 90 0.23 -1.08 0.77
C TYR A 90 -1.19 -0.61 0.48
N VAL A 91 -1.96 -1.38 -0.29
CA VAL A 91 -3.28 -0.96 -0.80
C VAL A 91 -4.34 -2.02 -0.54
N ALA A 92 -5.44 -1.60 0.10
CA ALA A 92 -6.63 -2.41 0.32
C ALA A 92 -7.85 -1.61 -0.13
N GLY A 93 -8.20 -1.74 -1.41
CA GLY A 93 -9.25 -0.98 -2.08
C GLY A 93 -9.11 0.53 -1.93
N ASN A 94 -9.98 1.16 -1.13
CA ASN A 94 -9.97 2.61 -0.91
C ASN A 94 -8.88 3.08 0.06
N TYR A 95 -8.32 2.16 0.85
CA TYR A 95 -7.29 2.45 1.84
C TYR A 95 -5.91 2.23 1.24
N ALA A 96 -5.01 3.19 1.42
CA ALA A 96 -3.67 3.09 0.88
C ALA A 96 -2.65 3.78 1.78
N LEU A 97 -1.59 3.04 2.14
CA LEU A 97 -0.41 3.52 2.83
C LEU A 97 0.70 3.63 1.78
N VAL A 98 0.98 4.85 1.36
CA VAL A 98 1.75 5.16 0.16
C VAL A 98 3.13 5.71 0.56
N PRO A 99 4.23 5.20 0.01
CA PRO A 99 5.55 5.76 0.26
C PRO A 99 5.76 7.07 -0.50
N THR A 100 6.47 8.01 0.10
CA THR A 100 6.81 9.31 -0.50
C THR A 100 7.93 9.21 -1.53
N CYS A 101 8.74 8.16 -1.46
CA CYS A 101 9.85 7.85 -2.34
C CYS A 101 10.12 6.33 -2.36
N GLY A 102 11.24 5.88 -2.92
CA GLY A 102 11.57 4.45 -2.96
C GLY A 102 11.68 3.82 -1.55
N ARG A 103 11.20 2.58 -1.38
CA ARG A 103 11.14 1.89 -0.07
C ARG A 103 12.50 1.66 0.59
N THR A 104 13.58 1.66 -0.18
CA THR A 104 14.97 1.54 0.31
C THR A 104 15.53 2.87 0.81
N ASN A 105 14.86 3.99 0.54
CA ASN A 105 15.30 5.30 0.97
C ASN A 105 15.19 5.38 2.51
N PRO A 106 16.28 5.71 3.23
CA PRO A 106 16.26 5.83 4.69
C PRO A 106 15.33 6.92 5.24
N ALA A 107 14.94 7.89 4.41
CA ALA A 107 14.01 8.98 4.71
C ALA A 107 12.58 8.72 4.18
N VAL A 108 12.27 7.49 3.76
CA VAL A 108 10.93 7.16 3.26
C VAL A 108 9.88 7.40 4.33
N VAL A 109 8.87 8.18 3.98
CA VAL A 109 7.67 8.39 4.78
C VAL A 109 6.53 7.65 4.10
N TYR A 110 5.79 6.85 4.84
CA TYR A 110 4.56 6.25 4.34
C TYR A 110 3.38 7.03 4.90
N PHE A 111 2.45 7.47 4.06
CA PHE A 111 1.28 8.25 4.48
C PHE A 111 -0.04 7.57 4.06
N MET A 112 -1.07 7.78 4.88
CA MET A 112 -2.42 7.29 4.64
C MET A 112 -3.12 8.20 3.64
N ASN A 113 -3.15 7.78 2.38
CA ASN A 113 -3.64 8.59 1.27
C ASN A 113 -5.11 8.99 1.39
N HIS A 114 -5.94 8.17 2.05
CA HIS A 114 -7.36 8.48 2.29
C HIS A 114 -7.60 9.56 3.35
N TYR A 115 -6.58 9.97 4.13
CA TYR A 115 -6.65 11.13 5.02
C TYR A 115 -5.99 12.38 4.45
N LEU A 116 -5.30 12.26 3.31
CA LEU A 116 -4.68 13.39 2.65
C LEU A 116 -5.76 14.27 2.01
N ASP A 117 -5.91 15.48 2.54
CA ASP A 117 -6.91 16.44 2.10
C ASP A 117 -6.37 17.31 0.95
N ASN A 118 -5.19 17.90 1.16
CA ASN A 118 -4.51 18.70 0.17
C ASN A 118 -2.99 18.52 0.25
N TYR A 119 -2.28 18.80 -0.84
CA TYR A 119 -0.83 18.90 -0.85
C TYR A 119 -0.35 19.88 -1.92
N CYS A 120 0.70 20.62 -1.59
CA CYS A 120 1.37 21.53 -2.52
C CYS A 120 2.88 21.40 -2.40
N PHE A 121 3.57 21.95 -3.39
CA PHE A 121 5.02 22.07 -3.34
C PHE A 121 5.30 23.44 -2.73
N ASP A 122 6.19 23.45 -1.75
CA ASP A 122 6.66 24.66 -1.11
C ASP A 122 8.08 24.92 -1.60
N GLU A 123 8.24 26.00 -2.36
CA GLU A 123 9.50 26.41 -2.95
C GLU A 123 10.49 26.91 -1.88
N GLU A 124 10.02 27.52 -0.80
CA GLU A 124 10.88 27.99 0.29
C GLU A 124 11.42 26.81 1.10
N ALA A 125 10.58 25.79 1.32
CA ALA A 125 10.96 24.59 2.03
C ALA A 125 11.62 23.52 1.15
N ASP A 126 11.61 23.67 -0.18
CA ASP A 126 11.98 22.64 -1.17
C ASP A 126 11.34 21.27 -0.85
N ALA A 127 10.06 21.29 -0.47
CA ALA A 127 9.40 20.13 0.13
C ALA A 127 7.93 20.02 -0.27
N VAL A 128 7.35 18.83 -0.05
CA VAL A 128 5.90 18.64 -0.16
C VAL A 128 5.26 19.01 1.18
N LEU A 129 4.37 20.00 1.16
CA LEU A 129 3.45 20.26 2.25
C LEU A 129 2.21 19.40 2.07
N ALA A 130 2.00 18.45 2.97
CA ALA A 130 0.82 17.60 2.99
C ALA A 130 -0.09 18.01 4.15
N THR A 131 -1.38 18.19 3.88
CA THR A 131 -2.38 18.52 4.90
C THR A 131 -3.32 17.34 5.09
N PHE A 132 -3.48 16.93 6.34
CA PHE A 132 -4.29 15.80 6.74
C PHE A 132 -5.45 16.25 7.62
N LYS A 133 -6.60 15.59 7.43
CA LYS A 133 -7.76 15.81 8.28
C LYS A 133 -7.70 14.91 9.51
N GLY A 134 -7.57 15.51 10.69
CA GLY A 134 -7.63 14.80 11.97
C GLY A 134 -9.07 14.41 12.36
N LYS A 135 -9.21 13.59 13.41
CA LYS A 135 -10.52 13.05 13.83
C LYS A 135 -11.52 14.14 14.22
N LYS A 136 -11.06 15.25 14.80
CA LYS A 136 -11.91 16.37 15.25
C LYS A 136 -12.07 17.49 14.20
N ARG A 137 -11.79 17.19 12.91
CA ARG A 137 -11.73 18.18 11.82
C ARG A 137 -10.62 19.23 11.98
N GLU A 138 -9.67 18.98 12.88
CA GLU A 138 -8.41 19.73 12.91
C GLU A 138 -7.59 19.41 11.65
N MET A 139 -6.81 20.39 11.19
CA MET A 139 -5.97 20.24 10.01
C MET A 139 -4.53 20.13 10.48
N ILE A 140 -3.89 19.00 10.20
CA ILE A 140 -2.50 18.74 10.56
C ILE A 140 -1.68 18.94 9.28
N ARG A 141 -0.71 19.86 9.32
CA ARG A 141 0.19 20.10 8.20
C ARG A 141 1.51 19.37 8.47
N VAL A 142 2.00 18.67 7.46
CA VAL A 142 3.26 17.93 7.53
C VAL A 142 4.16 18.39 6.39
N ILE A 143 5.39 18.75 6.72
CA ILE A 143 6.44 19.03 5.73
C ILE A 143 7.21 17.74 5.47
N ILE A 144 7.19 17.29 4.22
CA ILE A 144 7.78 16.02 3.79
C ILE A 144 8.89 16.32 2.79
N ASP A 145 10.10 15.88 3.13
CA ASP A 145 11.27 15.94 2.25
C ASP A 145 11.14 14.94 1.09
N THR A 146 10.50 15.37 0.02
CA THR A 146 10.35 14.57 -1.21
C THR A 146 10.07 15.47 -2.39
N ASN A 147 10.43 14.98 -3.59
CA ASN A 147 10.11 15.65 -4.83
C ASN A 147 8.61 15.51 -5.16
N MET A 148 7.98 16.63 -5.53
CA MET A 148 6.56 16.69 -5.90
C MET A 148 6.17 15.73 -7.04
N LYS A 149 7.02 15.55 -8.07
CA LYS A 149 6.76 14.63 -9.18
C LYS A 149 6.69 13.19 -8.69
N THR A 150 7.65 12.78 -7.85
CA THR A 150 7.67 11.45 -7.24
C THR A 150 6.45 11.23 -6.35
N PHE A 151 6.12 12.20 -5.49
CA PHE A 151 4.96 12.12 -4.60
C PHE A 151 3.65 11.93 -5.40
N ARG A 152 3.43 12.73 -6.46
CA ARG A 152 2.27 12.60 -7.35
C ARG A 152 2.22 11.24 -8.04
N ARG A 153 3.37 10.75 -8.54
CA ARG A 153 3.47 9.46 -9.21
C ARG A 153 3.07 8.31 -8.28
N MET A 154 3.65 8.25 -7.08
CA MET A 154 3.34 7.22 -6.07
C MET A 154 1.87 7.23 -5.66
N ARG A 155 1.29 8.43 -5.50
CA ARG A 155 -0.13 8.59 -5.18
C ARG A 155 -1.06 8.10 -6.28
N ARG A 156 -0.77 8.44 -7.54
CA ARG A 156 -1.55 7.96 -8.71
C ARG A 156 -1.47 6.45 -8.81
N ALA A 157 -0.27 5.88 -8.69
CA ALA A 157 -0.06 4.44 -8.71
C ALA A 157 -0.93 3.70 -7.67
N ALA A 158 -0.95 4.20 -6.43
CA ALA A 158 -1.80 3.62 -5.38
C ALA A 158 -3.31 3.77 -5.66
N HIS A 159 -3.72 4.89 -6.29
CA HIS A 159 -5.11 5.08 -6.70
C HIS A 159 -5.54 4.07 -7.78
N ASP A 160 -4.69 3.86 -8.78
CA ASP A 160 -4.95 2.95 -9.89
C ASP A 160 -4.99 1.50 -9.39
N VAL A 161 -4.02 1.10 -8.56
CA VAL A 161 -4.00 -0.21 -7.88
C VAL A 161 -5.26 -0.44 -7.05
N GLY A 162 -5.67 0.54 -6.24
CA GLY A 162 -6.89 0.43 -5.44
C GLY A 162 -8.15 0.28 -6.28
N THR A 163 -8.20 0.97 -7.43
CA THR A 163 -9.31 0.88 -8.39
C THR A 163 -9.37 -0.49 -9.04
N ILE A 164 -8.22 -1.02 -9.46
CA ILE A 164 -8.11 -2.37 -10.00
C ILE A 164 -8.59 -3.38 -8.95
N HIS A 165 -8.03 -3.33 -7.74
CA HIS A 165 -8.36 -4.23 -6.62
C HIS A 165 -9.86 -4.25 -6.30
N LEU A 166 -10.51 -3.09 -6.17
CA LEU A 166 -11.97 -3.03 -5.93
C LEU A 166 -12.78 -3.64 -7.07
N SER A 167 -12.36 -3.41 -8.31
CA SER A 167 -13.03 -3.97 -9.48
C SER A 167 -12.86 -5.50 -9.55
N SER A 168 -11.71 -6.02 -9.11
CA SER A 168 -11.45 -7.46 -8.92
C SER A 168 -12.45 -8.07 -7.94
N LEU A 169 -12.60 -7.46 -6.76
CA LEU A 169 -13.48 -7.91 -5.71
C LEU A 169 -14.94 -7.86 -6.13
N GLU A 170 -15.37 -6.78 -6.80
CA GLU A 170 -16.74 -6.66 -7.31
C GLU A 170 -17.06 -7.79 -8.31
N ASN A 171 -16.15 -8.08 -9.23
CA ASN A 171 -16.32 -9.18 -10.19
C ASN A 171 -16.41 -10.54 -9.51
N LEU A 172 -15.55 -10.78 -8.51
CA LEU A 172 -15.55 -12.02 -7.74
C LEU A 172 -16.89 -12.20 -7.02
N CYS A 173 -17.37 -11.15 -6.34
CA CYS A 173 -18.66 -11.15 -5.67
C CYS A 173 -19.81 -11.47 -6.63
N ARG A 174 -19.84 -10.85 -7.82
CA ARG A 174 -20.86 -11.13 -8.85
C ARG A 174 -20.82 -12.58 -9.32
N HIS A 175 -19.63 -13.17 -9.48
CA HIS A 175 -19.49 -14.56 -9.91
C HIS A 175 -20.05 -15.54 -8.87
N TYR A 176 -19.90 -15.22 -7.58
CA TYR A 176 -20.49 -15.99 -6.47
C TYR A 176 -21.94 -15.58 -6.14
N GLY A 177 -22.63 -14.86 -7.03
CA GLY A 177 -24.06 -14.58 -6.92
C GLY A 177 -24.44 -13.36 -6.08
N ALA A 178 -23.48 -12.55 -5.63
CA ALA A 178 -23.78 -11.30 -4.94
C ALA A 178 -24.44 -10.29 -5.89
N ARG A 179 -25.53 -9.67 -5.45
CA ARG A 179 -26.25 -8.67 -6.25
C ARG A 179 -25.55 -7.32 -6.15
N LYS A 180 -25.79 -6.45 -7.13
CA LYS A 180 -25.19 -5.10 -7.22
C LYS A 180 -25.43 -4.21 -5.98
N GLY A 181 -26.47 -4.52 -5.20
CA GLY A 181 -26.79 -3.86 -3.92
C GLY A 181 -26.05 -4.41 -2.70
N ASP A 182 -25.45 -5.60 -2.79
CA ASP A 182 -24.75 -6.25 -1.67
C ASP A 182 -23.29 -5.75 -1.53
N VAL A 183 -22.77 -5.09 -2.58
CA VAL A 183 -21.38 -4.60 -2.69
C VAL A 183 -21.30 -3.06 -2.53
N THR A 184 -22.35 -2.45 -1.98
CA THR A 184 -22.44 -1.00 -1.75
C THR A 184 -21.27 -0.50 -0.90
N GLY A 185 -20.49 0.44 -1.43
CA GLY A 185 -19.31 1.02 -0.75
C GLY A 185 -17.96 0.67 -1.39
N MET A 186 -17.90 -0.33 -2.27
CA MET A 186 -16.68 -0.69 -3.01
C MET A 186 -16.48 0.10 -4.32
N VAL A 187 -17.43 0.93 -4.74
CA VAL A 187 -17.44 1.50 -6.09
C VAL A 187 -16.70 2.84 -6.15
N ARG A 188 -15.51 2.85 -6.74
CA ARG A 188 -15.02 4.01 -7.51
C ARG A 188 -15.55 3.87 -8.93
N LYS A 189 -16.19 4.91 -9.49
CA LYS A 189 -16.57 4.95 -10.91
C LYS A 189 -15.28 4.86 -11.74
N SER A 190 -14.91 3.67 -12.21
CA SER A 190 -13.79 3.51 -13.14
C SER A 190 -14.28 3.82 -14.55
N ALA A 191 -13.58 4.69 -15.26
CA ALA A 191 -13.92 5.12 -16.62
C ALA A 191 -13.44 4.14 -17.71
N GLY A 192 -13.05 2.91 -17.37
CA GLY A 192 -12.42 2.00 -18.35
C GLY A 192 -11.99 0.63 -17.83
N TYR A 193 -12.77 -0.01 -16.95
CA TYR A 193 -12.41 -1.33 -16.45
C TYR A 193 -12.70 -2.44 -17.49
N ASN A 194 -11.64 -3.01 -18.06
CA ASN A 194 -11.70 -4.17 -18.92
C ASN A 194 -11.60 -5.46 -18.08
N TRP A 195 -12.75 -6.04 -17.74
CA TRP A 195 -12.85 -7.24 -16.90
C TRP A 195 -12.12 -8.46 -17.48
N ARG A 196 -12.02 -8.58 -18.81
CA ARG A 196 -11.29 -9.68 -19.46
C ARG A 196 -9.79 -9.58 -19.24
N GLN A 197 -9.24 -8.38 -19.41
CA GLN A 197 -7.83 -8.12 -19.12
C GLN A 197 -7.54 -8.34 -17.64
N HIS A 198 -8.41 -7.86 -16.74
CA HIS A 198 -8.21 -8.07 -15.31
C HIS A 198 -8.26 -9.56 -14.93
N ARG A 199 -9.21 -10.34 -15.48
CA ARG A 199 -9.26 -11.79 -15.27
C ARG A 199 -7.99 -12.49 -15.75
N GLN A 200 -7.55 -12.20 -16.97
CA GLN A 200 -6.30 -12.74 -17.52
C GLN A 200 -5.09 -12.39 -16.64
N HIS A 201 -5.03 -11.16 -16.11
CA HIS A 201 -3.96 -10.73 -15.22
C HIS A 201 -4.05 -11.34 -13.81
N HIS A 202 -5.26 -11.52 -13.27
CA HIS A 202 -5.48 -12.21 -12.00
C HIS A 202 -5.15 -13.70 -12.11
N GLU A 203 -5.54 -14.35 -13.20
CA GLU A 203 -5.17 -15.73 -13.50
C GLU A 203 -3.65 -15.87 -13.68
N SER A 204 -3.03 -14.96 -14.45
CA SER A 204 -1.58 -14.89 -14.59
C SER A 204 -0.88 -14.60 -13.27
N MET A 205 -1.47 -13.81 -12.39
CA MET A 205 -0.96 -13.48 -11.04
C MET A 205 -0.99 -14.71 -10.15
N ILE A 206 -2.14 -15.37 -10.00
CA ILE A 206 -2.25 -16.58 -9.19
C ILE A 206 -1.24 -17.61 -9.71
N PHE A 207 -1.13 -17.78 -11.03
CA PHE A 207 -0.11 -18.64 -11.61
C PHE A 207 1.31 -18.19 -11.26
N GLN A 208 1.66 -16.91 -11.38
CA GLN A 208 2.98 -16.40 -11.03
C GLN A 208 3.30 -16.60 -9.54
N ILE A 209 2.30 -16.46 -8.65
CA ILE A 209 2.42 -16.73 -7.22
C ILE A 209 2.68 -18.21 -7.00
N MET A 210 1.89 -19.09 -7.63
CA MET A 210 2.12 -20.53 -7.57
C MET A 210 3.52 -20.87 -8.07
N ALA A 211 3.92 -20.36 -9.24
CA ALA A 211 5.21 -20.61 -9.84
C ALA A 211 6.37 -20.13 -8.94
N GLN A 212 6.28 -18.94 -8.34
CA GLN A 212 7.30 -18.42 -7.44
C GLN A 212 7.36 -19.20 -6.11
N THR A 213 6.20 -19.57 -5.56
CA THR A 213 6.11 -20.36 -4.32
C THR A 213 6.69 -21.75 -4.54
N VAL A 214 6.34 -22.38 -5.66
CA VAL A 214 6.87 -23.69 -6.06
C VAL A 214 8.37 -23.61 -6.35
N ALA A 215 8.85 -22.56 -7.01
CA ALA A 215 10.28 -22.33 -7.21
C ALA A 215 11.04 -22.20 -5.89
N ALA A 216 10.52 -21.41 -4.95
CA ALA A 216 11.14 -21.23 -3.64
C ALA A 216 11.16 -22.54 -2.85
N ALA A 217 10.06 -23.30 -2.87
CA ALA A 217 9.98 -24.61 -2.23
C ALA A 217 10.94 -25.61 -2.88
N ALA A 218 11.08 -25.61 -4.22
CA ALA A 218 12.02 -26.46 -4.95
C ALA A 218 13.47 -26.18 -4.53
N MET A 219 13.85 -24.91 -4.47
CA MET A 219 15.19 -24.49 -4.04
C MET A 219 15.48 -24.95 -2.61
N GLN A 220 14.49 -24.85 -1.74
CA GLN A 220 14.64 -25.22 -0.34
C GLN A 220 14.70 -26.75 -0.13
N ALA A 221 13.94 -27.52 -0.91
CA ALA A 221 13.88 -28.97 -0.79
C ALA A 221 14.97 -29.71 -1.56
N TYR A 222 15.35 -29.20 -2.74
CA TYR A 222 16.21 -29.91 -3.69
C TYR A 222 17.48 -29.14 -4.05
N GLY A 223 17.63 -27.89 -3.62
CA GLY A 223 18.79 -27.05 -3.96
C GLY A 223 18.81 -26.52 -5.39
N GLU A 224 17.80 -26.84 -6.20
CA GLU A 224 17.67 -26.44 -7.59
C GLU A 224 16.21 -26.16 -7.99
N ASN A 225 16.03 -25.44 -9.10
CA ASN A 225 14.71 -25.10 -9.63
C ASN A 225 14.17 -26.21 -10.51
N PHE A 226 12.85 -26.33 -10.58
CA PHE A 226 12.21 -27.07 -11.65
C PHE A 226 12.51 -26.43 -13.01
N ASN A 227 12.57 -27.27 -14.04
CA ASN A 227 12.86 -26.82 -15.40
C ASN A 227 11.66 -26.07 -16.02
N ALA A 228 11.90 -25.38 -17.15
CA ALA A 228 10.86 -24.62 -17.84
C ALA A 228 9.64 -25.46 -18.25
N ASN A 229 9.84 -26.74 -18.54
CA ASN A 229 8.77 -27.66 -18.94
C ASN A 229 7.78 -27.90 -17.79
N PHE A 230 8.27 -28.03 -16.56
CA PHE A 230 7.41 -28.15 -15.38
C PHE A 230 6.47 -26.94 -15.22
N TYR A 231 7.00 -25.72 -15.38
CA TYR A 231 6.19 -24.50 -15.29
C TYR A 231 5.20 -24.36 -16.45
N HIS A 232 5.56 -24.82 -17.64
CA HIS A 232 4.64 -24.88 -18.79
C HIS A 232 3.46 -25.82 -18.50
N VAL A 233 3.73 -27.04 -18.02
CA VAL A 233 2.68 -28.01 -17.68
C VAL A 233 1.80 -27.50 -16.53
N LEU A 234 2.39 -26.83 -15.53
CA LEU A 234 1.65 -26.22 -14.43
C LEU A 234 0.71 -25.12 -14.94
N PHE A 235 1.16 -24.30 -15.90
CA PHE A 235 0.37 -23.24 -16.52
C PHE A 235 -0.82 -23.80 -17.29
N ASP A 236 -0.57 -24.80 -18.14
CA ASP A 236 -1.59 -25.45 -18.95
C ASP A 236 -2.67 -26.09 -18.08
N ARG A 237 -2.28 -26.78 -17.01
CA ARG A 237 -3.22 -27.41 -16.06
C ARG A 237 -4.06 -26.38 -15.31
N TYR A 238 -3.45 -25.27 -14.88
CA TYR A 238 -4.17 -24.17 -14.23
C TYR A 238 -5.25 -23.59 -15.15
N HIS A 239 -4.93 -23.31 -16.41
CA HIS A 239 -5.91 -22.80 -17.37
C HIS A 239 -7.01 -23.81 -17.72
N GLN A 240 -6.68 -25.09 -17.90
CA GLN A 240 -7.68 -26.13 -18.18
C GLN A 240 -8.69 -26.29 -17.05
N SER A 241 -8.27 -26.12 -15.79
CA SER A 241 -9.17 -26.20 -14.63
C SER A 241 -10.14 -25.01 -14.53
N ASN A 242 -9.71 -23.81 -14.95
CA ASN A 242 -10.51 -22.59 -14.86
C ASN A 242 -11.39 -22.33 -16.10
N CYS A 243 -11.11 -22.98 -17.23
CA CYS A 243 -11.96 -22.91 -18.43
C CYS A 243 -13.11 -23.95 -18.43
N ARG A 244 -13.06 -24.97 -17.58
CA ARG A 244 -14.13 -25.99 -17.46
C ARG A 244 -15.36 -25.53 -16.66
N ASN A 245 -15.24 -24.42 -15.92
CA ASN A 245 -16.30 -23.84 -15.08
C ASN A 245 -16.88 -22.52 -15.65
N SER A 246 -16.61 -22.20 -16.92
CA SER A 246 -17.07 -20.98 -17.59
C SER A 246 -17.98 -21.27 -18.78
#